data_AF-A0A1F5YEV9-F1
#
_entry.id   AF-A0A1F5YEV9-F1
#
_cell.length_a   1.000
_cell.length_b   1.000
_cell.length_c   1.000
_cell.angle_alpha   90.00
_cell.angle_beta   90.00
_cell.angle_gamma   90.00
#
_symmetry.space_group_name_H-M   'P 1'
#
loop_
_entity.id
_entity.type
_entity.pdbx_description
1 polymer ?
#
loop_
_entity_poly.entity_id
_entity_poly.type
_entity_poly.pdbx_seq_one_letter_code
_entity_poly.pdbx_strand_id
1 'polypeptide(L)'
;MGNPGGQAHEGKRLVGFIGCPPEAALAPFRDCELVDLDNARPGVSTAAAKEFLPVNSCAIIQRILANTLALRPEVIVFDDGYSKCDNARFLGNLIEDILPEVKLVRTQNDSCAPAGTPICDSRLPLAEKVGLILDDLVSPVEKSRIEPCPEPPAAFWGVPCADEAVYGLFPDGTQILGWIRCFENRTPADLELECWVPEEVPTIFFAQTFCSKNILAKHLARRYNGLYVDSDGILSRSERAKIEAFLHFRRRGH
;
A
#
# COMPACT_ATOMS: atom_id res chain seq x y z
N MET A 1 30.26 -30.93 -20.17
CA MET A 1 30.01 -30.38 -18.82
C MET A 1 28.67 -29.67 -18.88
N GLY A 2 27.61 -30.40 -18.53
CA GLY A 2 26.24 -29.88 -18.53
C GLY A 2 26.02 -29.08 -17.26
N ASN A 3 25.44 -27.89 -17.44
CA ASN A 3 25.10 -26.98 -16.36
C ASN A 3 23.87 -27.55 -15.60
N PRO A 4 23.94 -27.83 -14.29
CA PRO A 4 22.80 -28.33 -13.53
C PRO A 4 22.03 -27.16 -12.91
N GLY A 5 20.70 -27.17 -13.04
CA GLY A 5 19.84 -26.45 -12.12
C GLY A 5 19.07 -25.25 -12.67
N GLY A 6 18.41 -25.40 -13.82
CA GLY A 6 17.13 -24.72 -14.03
C GLY A 6 16.05 -25.61 -13.39
N GLN A 7 15.72 -25.38 -12.12
CA GLN A 7 14.52 -25.99 -11.55
C GLN A 7 13.32 -25.35 -12.23
N ALA A 8 12.75 -26.05 -13.20
CA ALA A 8 11.43 -25.76 -13.70
C ALA A 8 10.46 -25.93 -12.52
N HIS A 9 10.01 -24.82 -11.93
CA HIS A 9 8.75 -24.86 -11.23
C HIS A 9 7.72 -25.33 -12.26
N GLU A 10 7.06 -26.47 -12.02
CA GLU A 10 5.78 -26.80 -12.63
C GLU A 10 4.80 -25.70 -12.17
N GLY A 11 4.93 -24.53 -12.79
CA GLY A 11 4.61 -23.26 -12.19
C GLY A 11 3.21 -22.85 -12.58
N LYS A 12 2.38 -22.55 -11.57
CA LYS A 12 1.14 -21.81 -11.80
C LYS A 12 1.44 -20.57 -12.62
N ARG A 13 0.54 -20.23 -13.53
CA ARG A 13 0.61 -19.00 -14.34
C ARG A 13 0.78 -17.79 -13.42
N LEU A 14 1.74 -16.91 -13.69
CA LEU A 14 1.97 -15.69 -12.90
C LEU A 14 1.02 -14.57 -13.36
N VAL A 15 0.26 -14.01 -12.43
CA VAL A 15 -0.68 -12.92 -12.67
C VAL A 15 -0.40 -11.79 -11.68
N GLY A 16 -0.12 -10.61 -12.21
CA GLY A 16 0.05 -9.40 -11.41
C GLY A 16 -1.29 -8.75 -11.06
N PHE A 17 -1.32 -7.96 -10.01
CA PHE A 17 -2.38 -6.98 -9.80
C PHE A 17 -1.82 -5.66 -9.29
N ILE A 18 -2.57 -4.59 -9.55
CA ILE A 18 -2.26 -3.23 -9.09
C ILE A 18 -3.49 -2.69 -8.36
N GLY A 19 -3.29 -2.19 -7.14
CA GLY A 19 -4.35 -1.66 -6.29
C GLY A 19 -5.19 -2.70 -5.62
N CYS A 20 -6.49 -2.42 -5.46
CA CYS A 20 -7.44 -3.32 -4.83
C CYS A 20 -8.54 -3.71 -5.83
N PRO A 21 -8.24 -4.50 -6.87
CA PRO A 21 -9.27 -4.93 -7.81
C PRO A 21 -10.45 -5.61 -7.12
N PRO A 22 -11.67 -5.49 -7.67
CA PRO A 22 -12.82 -6.18 -7.12
C PRO A 22 -12.66 -7.70 -7.28
N GLU A 23 -13.27 -8.47 -6.36
CA GLU A 23 -13.17 -9.94 -6.40
C GLU A 23 -13.62 -10.52 -7.74
N ALA A 24 -14.65 -9.94 -8.38
CA ALA A 24 -15.13 -10.40 -9.67
C ALA A 24 -14.05 -10.36 -10.78
N ALA A 25 -13.09 -9.43 -10.68
CA ALA A 25 -11.97 -9.33 -11.61
C ALA A 25 -10.80 -10.27 -11.26
N LEU A 26 -10.61 -10.58 -9.97
CA LEU A 26 -9.56 -11.49 -9.49
C LEU A 26 -9.97 -12.97 -9.54
N ALA A 27 -11.27 -13.27 -9.41
CA ALA A 27 -11.83 -14.62 -9.34
C ALA A 27 -11.33 -15.55 -10.46
N PRO A 28 -11.23 -15.13 -11.74
CA PRO A 28 -10.71 -15.99 -12.81
C PRO A 28 -9.24 -16.40 -12.65
N PHE A 29 -8.50 -15.73 -11.77
CA PHE A 29 -7.06 -15.91 -11.57
C PHE A 29 -6.72 -16.48 -10.18
N ARG A 30 -7.71 -16.92 -9.39
CA ARG A 30 -7.47 -17.45 -8.04
C ARG A 30 -6.65 -18.73 -8.01
N ASP A 31 -6.65 -19.52 -9.10
CA ASP A 31 -5.80 -20.71 -9.23
C ASP A 31 -4.38 -20.39 -9.73
N CYS A 32 -4.11 -19.15 -10.11
CA CYS A 32 -2.81 -18.65 -10.56
C CYS A 32 -1.90 -18.27 -9.39
N GLU A 33 -0.64 -17.97 -9.67
CA GLU A 33 0.24 -17.28 -8.72
C GLU A 33 -0.06 -15.78 -8.81
N LEU A 34 -0.69 -15.22 -7.78
CA LEU A 34 -1.04 -13.80 -7.72
C LEU A 34 0.08 -12.99 -7.07
N VAL A 35 0.46 -11.88 -7.71
CA VAL A 35 1.52 -11.00 -7.24
C VAL A 35 1.06 -9.54 -7.18
N ASP A 36 1.11 -8.94 -5.99
CA ASP A 36 0.91 -7.49 -5.79
C ASP A 36 2.09 -6.72 -6.39
N LEU A 37 1.84 -5.89 -7.40
CA LEU A 37 2.87 -5.08 -8.05
C LEU A 37 3.12 -3.75 -7.31
N ASP A 38 2.26 -3.31 -6.39
CA ASP A 38 2.46 -2.13 -5.53
C ASP A 38 3.50 -2.39 -4.42
N ASN A 39 3.76 -3.65 -4.07
CA ASN A 39 4.66 -4.05 -2.97
C ASN A 39 6.09 -4.31 -3.42
N ALA A 40 7.04 -4.10 -2.50
CA ALA A 40 8.44 -4.34 -2.78
C ALA A 40 8.67 -5.83 -3.07
N ARG A 41 9.48 -6.12 -4.10
CA ARG A 41 9.84 -7.49 -4.48
C ARG A 41 11.32 -7.75 -4.23
N PRO A 42 11.68 -8.85 -3.56
CA PRO A 42 13.07 -9.21 -3.32
C PRO A 42 13.87 -9.21 -4.63
N GLY A 43 15.01 -8.52 -4.63
CA GLY A 43 15.90 -8.46 -5.79
C GLY A 43 15.47 -7.55 -6.94
N VAL A 44 14.32 -6.87 -6.85
CA VAL A 44 13.87 -5.93 -7.89
C VAL A 44 14.30 -4.50 -7.56
N SER A 45 15.11 -3.92 -8.44
CA SER A 45 15.56 -2.52 -8.34
C SER A 45 14.66 -1.59 -9.16
N THR A 46 14.39 -0.39 -8.65
CA THR A 46 13.66 0.65 -9.40
C THR A 46 14.49 1.33 -10.48
N ALA A 47 15.77 0.96 -10.65
CA ALA A 47 16.66 1.58 -11.64
C ALA A 47 16.10 1.50 -13.07
N ALA A 48 15.59 0.33 -13.48
CA ALA A 48 15.03 0.14 -14.83
C ALA A 48 13.79 1.01 -15.08
N ALA A 49 12.95 1.22 -14.06
CA ALA A 49 11.76 2.06 -14.19
C ALA A 49 12.09 3.53 -14.46
N LYS A 50 13.27 4.01 -14.00
CA LYS A 50 13.72 5.41 -14.18
C LYS A 50 14.09 5.76 -15.62
N GLU A 51 14.27 4.77 -16.49
CA GLU A 51 14.48 5.00 -17.93
C GLU A 51 13.18 5.45 -18.63
N PHE A 52 12.03 5.05 -18.08
CA PHE A 52 10.71 5.33 -18.67
C PHE A 52 9.92 6.37 -17.89
N LEU A 53 10.21 6.54 -16.59
CA LEU A 53 9.47 7.43 -15.71
C LEU A 53 10.27 8.69 -15.37
N PRO A 54 9.60 9.85 -15.26
CA PRO A 54 10.19 11.04 -14.68
C PRO A 54 10.72 10.78 -13.27
N VAL A 55 11.84 11.41 -12.92
CA VAL A 55 12.48 11.30 -11.59
C VAL A 55 11.56 11.73 -10.43
N ASN A 56 10.56 12.55 -10.71
CA ASN A 56 9.54 13.02 -9.76
C ASN A 56 8.27 12.15 -9.74
N SER A 57 8.34 10.92 -10.23
CA SER A 57 7.27 9.94 -10.02
C SER A 57 7.33 9.40 -8.59
N CYS A 58 6.20 9.18 -7.91
CA CYS A 58 6.25 8.64 -6.55
C CYS A 58 6.78 7.19 -6.52
N ALA A 59 7.31 6.75 -5.38
CA ALA A 59 8.02 5.48 -5.27
C ALA A 59 7.14 4.26 -5.59
N ILE A 60 5.84 4.30 -5.28
CA ILE A 60 4.89 3.23 -5.67
C ILE A 60 4.80 3.08 -7.19
N ILE A 61 4.71 4.18 -7.95
CA ILE A 61 4.63 4.13 -9.42
C ILE A 61 5.93 3.60 -10.02
N GLN A 62 7.08 4.05 -9.51
CA GLN A 62 8.39 3.52 -9.92
C GLN A 62 8.48 2.02 -9.65
N ARG A 63 7.97 1.58 -8.50
CA ARG A 63 8.00 0.18 -8.08
C ARG A 63 7.07 -0.70 -8.91
N ILE A 64 5.83 -0.28 -9.16
CA ILE A 64 4.90 -1.03 -10.03
C ILE A 64 5.57 -1.31 -11.37
N LEU A 65 6.14 -0.28 -12.00
CA LEU A 65 6.83 -0.47 -13.28
C LEU A 65 8.04 -1.40 -13.17
N ALA A 66 8.86 -1.23 -12.13
CA ALA A 66 10.05 -2.07 -11.91
C ALA A 66 9.67 -3.55 -11.73
N ASN A 67 8.63 -3.81 -10.93
CA ASN A 67 8.10 -5.15 -10.72
C ASN A 67 7.55 -5.73 -12.03
N THR A 68 6.79 -4.95 -12.79
CA THR A 68 6.26 -5.39 -14.10
C THR A 68 7.38 -5.74 -15.08
N LEU A 69 8.41 -4.90 -15.20
CA LEU A 69 9.55 -5.13 -16.08
C LEU A 69 10.36 -6.38 -15.68
N ALA A 70 10.52 -6.61 -14.38
CA ALA A 70 11.30 -7.73 -13.84
C ALA A 70 10.55 -9.06 -13.89
N LEU A 71 9.26 -9.06 -13.51
CA LEU A 71 8.45 -10.27 -13.37
C LEU A 71 7.76 -10.68 -14.68
N ARG A 72 7.43 -9.70 -15.54
CA ARG A 72 6.68 -9.90 -16.79
C ARG A 72 5.48 -10.85 -16.64
N PRO A 73 4.53 -10.55 -15.73
CA PRO A 73 3.32 -11.36 -15.59
C PRO A 73 2.55 -11.38 -16.90
N GLU A 74 1.90 -12.49 -17.24
CA GLU A 74 1.15 -12.59 -18.50
C GLU A 74 -0.09 -11.69 -18.49
N VAL A 75 -0.68 -11.53 -17.31
CA VAL A 75 -1.86 -10.69 -17.07
C VAL A 75 -1.60 -9.80 -15.86
N ILE A 76 -2.05 -8.55 -15.93
CA ILE A 76 -2.15 -7.64 -14.80
C ILE A 76 -3.61 -7.25 -14.60
N VAL A 77 -4.20 -7.57 -13.45
CA VAL A 77 -5.51 -7.06 -13.04
C VAL A 77 -5.32 -5.70 -12.40
N PHE A 78 -5.74 -4.64 -13.09
CA PHE A 78 -5.43 -3.28 -12.70
C PHE A 78 -6.70 -2.53 -12.28
N ASP A 79 -6.82 -2.21 -10.99
CA ASP A 79 -7.79 -1.24 -10.48
C ASP A 79 -7.35 0.18 -10.85
N ASP A 80 -7.89 0.72 -11.95
CA ASP A 80 -7.56 2.05 -12.48
C ASP A 80 -8.65 3.12 -12.21
N GLY A 81 -9.59 2.79 -11.32
CA GLY A 81 -10.71 3.63 -10.89
C GLY A 81 -10.32 4.77 -9.94
N TYR A 82 -11.29 5.31 -9.19
CA TYR A 82 -11.09 6.45 -8.28
C TYR A 82 -10.21 6.14 -7.06
N SER A 83 -10.00 4.86 -6.77
CA SER A 83 -9.06 4.37 -5.76
C SER A 83 -7.59 4.69 -6.08
N LYS A 84 -7.27 5.02 -7.34
CA LYS A 84 -5.92 5.32 -7.83
C LYS A 84 -5.80 6.74 -8.39
N CYS A 85 -4.56 7.23 -8.43
CA CYS A 85 -4.22 8.53 -8.99
C CYS A 85 -3.97 8.44 -10.50
N ASP A 86 -3.95 9.61 -11.17
CA ASP A 86 -3.68 9.68 -12.60
C ASP A 86 -2.30 9.14 -12.98
N ASN A 87 -1.29 9.24 -12.10
CA ASN A 87 0.02 8.62 -12.36
C ASN A 87 -0.10 7.10 -12.57
N ALA A 88 -0.98 6.42 -11.82
CA ALA A 88 -1.22 4.99 -12.02
C ALA A 88 -1.96 4.73 -13.34
N ARG A 89 -2.97 5.55 -13.67
CA ARG A 89 -3.72 5.41 -14.94
C ARG A 89 -2.83 5.59 -16.15
N PHE A 90 -1.97 6.60 -16.14
CA PHE A 90 -0.96 6.83 -17.19
C PHE A 90 0.08 5.71 -17.23
N LEU A 91 0.46 5.16 -16.07
CA LEU A 91 1.35 4.00 -16.01
C LEU A 91 0.73 2.79 -16.73
N GLY A 92 -0.58 2.57 -16.61
CA GLY A 92 -1.27 1.51 -17.36
C GLY A 92 -1.05 1.62 -18.88
N ASN A 93 -1.21 2.83 -19.44
CA ASN A 93 -0.99 3.06 -20.86
C ASN A 93 0.47 2.82 -21.23
N LEU A 94 1.40 3.31 -20.40
CA LEU A 94 2.83 3.09 -20.62
C LEU A 94 3.16 1.60 -20.66
N ILE A 95 2.64 0.79 -19.73
CA ILE A 95 2.89 -0.66 -19.68
C ILE A 95 2.38 -1.33 -20.95
N GLU A 96 1.18 -1.01 -21.42
CA GLU A 96 0.61 -1.56 -22.66
C GLU A 96 1.50 -1.23 -23.89
N ASP A 97 2.09 -0.03 -23.92
CA ASP A 97 2.95 0.40 -25.02
C ASP A 97 4.33 -0.29 -25.00
N ILE A 98 4.97 -0.41 -23.82
CA ILE A 98 6.36 -0.91 -23.72
C ILE A 98 6.46 -2.42 -23.49
N LEU A 99 5.38 -3.07 -23.07
CA LEU A 99 5.28 -4.51 -22.83
C LEU A 99 3.99 -5.06 -23.46
N PRO A 100 3.88 -5.07 -24.80
CA PRO A 100 2.67 -5.48 -25.50
C PRO A 100 2.29 -6.96 -25.28
N GLU A 101 3.21 -7.77 -24.74
CA GLU A 101 2.94 -9.15 -24.33
C GLU A 101 2.16 -9.26 -23.00
N VAL A 102 2.16 -8.21 -22.18
CA VAL A 102 1.48 -8.17 -20.88
C VAL A 102 0.05 -7.68 -21.07
N LYS A 103 -0.94 -8.53 -20.78
CA LYS A 103 -2.36 -8.14 -20.90
C LYS A 103 -2.84 -7.40 -19.65
N LEU A 104 -3.25 -6.15 -19.79
CA LEU A 104 -3.94 -5.41 -18.73
C LEU A 104 -5.44 -5.71 -18.74
N VAL A 105 -5.95 -6.23 -17.62
CA VAL A 105 -7.37 -6.32 -17.33
C VAL A 105 -7.72 -5.12 -16.46
N ARG A 106 -8.14 -4.04 -17.12
CA ARG A 106 -8.55 -2.80 -16.45
C ARG A 106 -9.91 -2.96 -15.79
N THR A 107 -10.01 -2.52 -14.55
CA THR A 107 -11.21 -2.63 -13.71
C THR A 107 -11.25 -1.47 -12.73
N GLN A 108 -12.38 -1.32 -12.04
CA GLN A 108 -12.60 -0.24 -11.07
C GLN A 108 -13.29 -0.84 -9.86
N ASN A 109 -12.73 -0.61 -8.68
CA ASN A 109 -13.36 -1.00 -7.42
C ASN A 109 -14.10 0.17 -6.77
N ASP A 110 -15.35 0.35 -7.20
CA ASP A 110 -16.30 1.32 -6.62
C ASP A 110 -17.23 0.68 -5.58
N SER A 111 -16.79 -0.42 -4.94
CA SER A 111 -17.59 -1.08 -3.91
C SER A 111 -17.86 -0.14 -2.74
N CYS A 112 -19.14 -0.04 -2.36
CA CYS A 112 -19.58 0.58 -1.12
C CYS A 112 -19.94 -0.45 -0.04
N ALA A 113 -19.70 -1.74 -0.29
CA ALA A 113 -20.00 -2.82 0.65
C ALA A 113 -18.77 -3.06 1.56
N PRO A 114 -18.80 -2.65 2.84
CA PRO A 114 -17.65 -2.75 3.72
C PRO A 114 -17.38 -4.21 4.14
N ALA A 115 -16.12 -4.63 4.04
CA ALA A 115 -15.64 -5.91 4.57
C ALA A 115 -15.19 -5.83 6.05
N GLY A 116 -15.08 -4.61 6.60
CA GLY A 116 -14.62 -4.34 7.96
C GLY A 116 -13.11 -4.07 8.06
N THR A 117 -12.68 -3.59 9.24
CA THR A 117 -11.30 -3.14 9.51
C THR A 117 -10.65 -3.77 10.77
N PRO A 118 -10.86 -5.07 11.07
CA PRO A 118 -10.37 -5.67 12.31
C PRO A 118 -8.85 -5.62 12.49
N ILE A 119 -8.06 -5.70 11.41
CA ILE A 119 -6.59 -5.63 11.46
C ILE A 119 -6.17 -4.19 11.78
N CYS A 120 -6.73 -3.18 11.09
CA CYS A 120 -6.45 -1.77 11.35
C CYS A 120 -6.68 -1.40 12.81
N ASP A 121 -7.76 -1.91 13.42
CA ASP A 121 -8.20 -1.59 14.77
C ASP A 121 -7.62 -2.54 15.85
N SER A 122 -6.68 -3.43 15.50
CA SER A 122 -6.14 -4.46 16.41
C SER A 122 -5.02 -3.99 17.34
N ARG A 123 -4.59 -4.86 18.27
CA ARG A 123 -3.40 -4.66 19.12
C ARG A 123 -2.07 -4.97 18.45
N LEU A 124 -2.08 -5.49 17.23
CA LEU A 124 -0.86 -5.95 16.55
C LEU A 124 0.14 -4.80 16.32
N PRO A 125 1.45 -5.11 16.18
CA PRO A 125 2.44 -4.15 15.70
C PRO A 125 2.07 -3.58 14.34
N LEU A 126 2.40 -2.30 14.10
CA LEU A 126 1.99 -1.60 12.87
C LEU A 126 2.50 -2.29 11.58
N ALA A 127 3.75 -2.77 11.59
CA ALA A 127 4.33 -3.47 10.44
C ALA A 127 3.57 -4.77 10.12
N GLU A 128 3.21 -5.53 11.15
CA GLU A 128 2.45 -6.77 11.01
C GLU A 128 1.05 -6.50 10.44
N LYS A 129 0.37 -5.46 10.94
CA LYS A 129 -0.93 -5.06 10.40
C LYS A 129 -0.87 -4.75 8.91
N VAL A 130 0.11 -3.94 8.48
CA VAL A 130 0.26 -3.57 7.07
C VAL A 130 0.51 -4.80 6.21
N GLY A 131 1.42 -5.69 6.64
CA GLY A 131 1.68 -6.95 5.93
C GLY A 131 0.42 -7.80 5.78
N LEU A 132 -0.30 -8.06 6.89
CA LEU A 132 -1.53 -8.85 6.86
C LEU A 132 -2.61 -8.24 5.95
N ILE A 133 -2.79 -6.92 5.96
CA ILE A 133 -3.79 -6.24 5.12
C ILE A 133 -3.47 -6.41 3.64
N LEU A 134 -2.19 -6.27 3.26
CA LEU A 134 -1.76 -6.42 1.87
C LEU A 134 -1.84 -7.88 1.41
N ASP A 135 -1.46 -8.82 2.28
CA ASP A 135 -1.50 -10.26 2.00
C ASP A 135 -2.93 -10.79 1.91
N ASP A 136 -3.90 -10.22 2.65
CA ASP A 136 -5.30 -10.66 2.69
C ASP A 136 -5.97 -10.68 1.30
N LEU A 137 -5.52 -9.84 0.35
CA LEU A 137 -6.05 -9.88 -1.02
C LEU A 137 -5.59 -11.13 -1.78
N VAL A 138 -4.37 -11.60 -1.51
CA VAL A 138 -3.76 -12.77 -2.16
C VAL A 138 -4.17 -14.05 -1.45
N SER A 139 -4.02 -14.06 -0.13
CA SER A 139 -4.27 -15.19 0.76
C SER A 139 -5.15 -14.73 1.92
N PRO A 140 -6.45 -15.09 1.93
CA PRO A 140 -7.38 -14.65 2.97
C PRO A 140 -6.84 -14.92 4.37
N VAL A 141 -6.81 -13.87 5.19
CA VAL A 141 -6.36 -13.89 6.57
C VAL A 141 -7.54 -14.25 7.49
N GLU A 142 -7.30 -15.11 8.47
CA GLU A 142 -8.27 -15.38 9.52
C GLU A 142 -8.32 -14.18 10.49
N LYS A 143 -9.47 -13.48 10.53
CA LYS A 143 -9.64 -12.23 11.30
C LYS A 143 -10.34 -12.43 12.65
N SER A 144 -11.04 -13.55 12.87
CA SER A 144 -11.80 -13.82 14.10
C SER A 144 -10.96 -13.87 15.38
N ARG A 145 -9.66 -14.18 15.26
CA ARG A 145 -8.72 -14.28 16.41
C ARG A 145 -7.94 -13.01 16.69
N ILE A 146 -8.14 -11.96 15.89
CA ILE A 146 -7.39 -10.71 16.02
C ILE A 146 -7.98 -9.89 17.17
N GLU A 147 -7.16 -9.58 18.17
CA GLU A 147 -7.61 -8.80 19.32
C GLU A 147 -7.75 -7.31 19.00
N PRO A 148 -8.90 -6.68 19.29
CA PRO A 148 -9.10 -5.25 19.08
C PRO A 148 -8.33 -4.40 20.10
N CYS A 149 -7.92 -3.20 19.70
CA CYS A 149 -7.34 -2.16 20.55
C CYS A 149 -8.34 -1.00 20.69
N PRO A 150 -9.20 -0.99 21.72
CA PRO A 150 -10.23 0.05 21.88
C PRO A 150 -9.64 1.43 22.21
N GLU A 151 -8.44 1.48 22.78
CA GLU A 151 -7.73 2.70 23.16
C GLU A 151 -6.37 2.72 22.44
N PRO A 152 -6.34 3.01 21.13
CA PRO A 152 -5.10 3.00 20.39
C PRO A 152 -4.17 4.12 20.87
N PRO A 153 -2.89 3.83 21.14
CA PRO A 153 -1.97 4.82 21.68
C PRO A 153 -1.51 5.89 20.68
N ALA A 154 -1.75 5.64 19.40
CA ALA A 154 -1.43 6.49 18.27
C ALA A 154 -2.22 6.00 17.05
N ALA A 155 -2.23 6.80 15.99
CA ALA A 155 -2.74 6.40 14.70
C ALA A 155 -1.75 6.73 13.57
N PHE A 156 -1.74 5.88 12.55
CA PHE A 156 -0.99 6.03 11.33
C PHE A 156 -1.96 6.16 10.17
N TRP A 157 -2.06 7.36 9.60
CA TRP A 157 -2.79 7.61 8.37
C TRP A 157 -1.82 7.55 7.20
N GLY A 158 -2.10 6.74 6.18
CA GLY A 158 -1.26 6.75 4.99
C GLY A 158 -1.59 5.72 3.91
N VAL A 159 -0.65 5.65 2.97
CA VAL A 159 -0.50 4.60 1.95
C VAL A 159 0.65 3.68 2.37
N PRO A 160 0.77 2.46 1.81
CA PRO A 160 1.93 1.60 2.07
C PRO A 160 3.24 2.36 1.83
N CYS A 161 4.17 2.22 2.78
CA CYS A 161 5.40 2.99 2.82
C CYS A 161 6.45 2.37 1.91
N ALA A 162 7.32 3.21 1.36
CA ALA A 162 8.45 2.70 0.60
C ALA A 162 9.49 2.05 1.52
N ASP A 163 9.75 2.69 2.65
CA ASP A 163 10.60 2.23 3.75
C ASP A 163 9.74 1.72 4.91
N GLU A 164 9.63 0.41 5.05
CA GLU A 164 8.84 -0.25 6.11
C GLU A 164 9.41 0.00 7.51
N ALA A 165 10.66 0.45 7.64
CA ALA A 165 11.24 0.75 8.95
C ALA A 165 10.53 1.92 9.67
N VAL A 166 9.71 2.70 8.95
CA VAL A 166 8.80 3.68 9.56
C VAL A 166 7.84 3.03 10.55
N TYR A 167 7.37 1.81 10.26
CA TYR A 167 6.36 1.14 11.06
C TYR A 167 6.88 0.75 12.44
N GLY A 168 8.18 0.46 12.54
CA GLY A 168 8.85 0.14 13.81
C GLY A 168 9.03 1.33 14.76
N LEU A 169 8.71 2.55 14.33
CA LEU A 169 8.73 3.74 15.19
C LEU A 169 7.46 3.86 16.05
N PHE A 170 6.42 3.10 15.70
CA PHE A 170 5.12 3.19 16.32
C PHE A 170 4.96 2.14 17.43
N PRO A 171 4.23 2.46 18.51
CA PRO A 171 3.88 1.48 19.51
C PRO A 171 2.89 0.44 18.97
N ASP A 172 2.91 -0.75 19.57
CA ASP A 172 1.89 -1.77 19.35
C ASP A 172 0.48 -1.22 19.59
N GLY A 173 -0.49 -1.71 18.81
CA GLY A 173 -1.87 -1.23 18.85
C GLY A 173 -2.10 0.11 18.16
N THR A 174 -1.09 0.72 17.53
CA THR A 174 -1.30 1.91 16.67
C THR A 174 -2.38 1.63 15.63
N GLN A 175 -3.42 2.44 15.60
CA GLN A 175 -4.53 2.29 14.65
C GLN A 175 -4.09 2.67 13.23
N ILE A 176 -4.53 1.93 12.21
CA ILE A 176 -4.31 2.30 10.81
C ILE A 176 -5.53 3.06 10.28
N LEU A 177 -5.26 4.19 9.61
CA LEU A 177 -6.22 5.07 8.96
C LEU A 177 -5.87 5.28 7.48
N GLY A 178 -6.70 6.03 6.77
CA GLY A 178 -6.44 6.43 5.38
C GLY A 178 -6.62 5.28 4.40
N TRP A 179 -5.88 5.31 3.28
CA TRP A 179 -6.10 4.39 2.17
C TRP A 179 -5.87 2.92 2.55
N ILE A 180 -4.91 2.61 3.44
CA ILE A 180 -4.69 1.22 3.91
C ILE A 180 -5.96 0.70 4.63
N ARG A 181 -6.67 1.55 5.38
CA ARG A 181 -7.94 1.20 6.02
C ARG A 181 -9.04 0.92 4.99
N CYS A 182 -9.12 1.74 3.95
CA CYS A 182 -10.05 1.51 2.83
C CYS A 182 -9.73 0.21 2.08
N PHE A 183 -8.44 -0.14 1.97
CA PHE A 183 -7.98 -1.38 1.36
C PHE A 183 -8.43 -2.61 2.14
N GLU A 184 -8.23 -2.63 3.47
CA GLU A 184 -8.74 -3.72 4.32
C GLU A 184 -10.26 -3.84 4.21
N ASN A 185 -10.96 -2.70 4.20
CA ASN A 185 -12.41 -2.64 4.10
C ASN A 185 -12.97 -3.04 2.72
N ARG A 186 -12.11 -3.29 1.73
CA ARG A 186 -12.47 -3.60 0.33
C ARG A 186 -13.27 -2.50 -0.37
N THR A 187 -13.14 -1.26 0.11
CA THR A 187 -13.80 -0.05 -0.43
C THR A 187 -12.75 1.02 -0.72
N PRO A 188 -11.79 0.77 -1.63
CA PRO A 188 -10.59 1.60 -1.77
C PRO A 188 -10.86 3.02 -2.32
N ALA A 189 -12.06 3.28 -2.85
CA ALA A 189 -12.54 4.59 -3.29
C ALA A 189 -13.39 5.33 -2.23
N ASP A 190 -13.56 4.78 -1.03
CA ASP A 190 -14.32 5.40 0.06
C ASP A 190 -13.56 6.58 0.67
N LEU A 191 -13.86 7.77 0.16
CA LEU A 191 -13.23 9.02 0.60
C LEU A 191 -13.65 9.42 2.02
N GLU A 192 -14.88 9.08 2.44
CA GLU A 192 -15.35 9.39 3.78
C GLU A 192 -14.54 8.60 4.81
N LEU A 193 -14.37 7.30 4.57
CA LEU A 193 -13.52 6.43 5.38
C LEU A 193 -12.05 6.86 5.35
N GLU A 194 -11.53 7.25 4.19
CA GLU A 194 -10.15 7.73 4.08
C GLU A 194 -9.92 9.04 4.87
N CYS A 195 -10.94 9.90 4.97
CA CYS A 195 -10.89 11.17 5.70
C CYS A 195 -11.25 11.03 7.18
N TRP A 196 -11.73 9.87 7.62
CA TRP A 196 -12.08 9.62 9.01
C TRP A 196 -10.81 9.56 9.87
N VAL A 197 -10.80 10.36 10.94
CA VAL A 197 -9.71 10.43 11.91
C VAL A 197 -10.33 10.62 13.31
N PRO A 198 -9.96 9.80 14.30
CA PRO A 198 -10.36 10.01 15.69
C PRO A 198 -9.71 11.27 16.28
N GLU A 199 -10.50 12.13 16.95
CA GLU A 199 -10.06 13.46 17.39
C GLU A 199 -8.96 13.43 18.47
N GLU A 200 -9.00 12.48 19.39
CA GLU A 200 -8.12 12.43 20.57
C GLU A 200 -6.92 11.49 20.42
N VAL A 201 -6.75 10.83 19.27
CA VAL A 201 -5.64 9.90 19.06
C VAL A 201 -4.49 10.61 18.34
N PRO A 202 -3.27 10.62 18.90
CA PRO A 202 -2.11 11.22 18.25
C PRO A 202 -1.87 10.59 16.87
N THR A 203 -2.12 11.36 15.81
CA THR A 203 -2.10 10.85 14.45
C THR A 203 -0.91 11.38 13.65
N ILE A 204 -0.18 10.47 13.02
CA ILE A 204 0.82 10.78 12.00
C ILE A 204 0.18 10.58 10.63
N PHE A 205 0.29 11.59 9.77
CA PHE A 205 -0.20 11.61 8.40
C PHE A 205 0.99 11.46 7.46
N PHE A 206 1.20 10.24 6.99
CA PHE A 206 2.31 9.88 6.12
C PHE A 206 1.85 9.81 4.67
N ALA A 207 2.64 10.40 3.77
CA ALA A 207 2.52 10.17 2.34
C ALA A 207 3.92 10.16 1.71
N GLN A 208 4.06 9.42 0.60
CA GLN A 208 5.30 9.41 -0.17
C GLN A 208 5.42 10.70 -0.99
N THR A 209 6.64 11.19 -1.17
CA THR A 209 6.89 12.36 -2.02
C THR A 209 6.34 12.12 -3.43
N PHE A 210 5.79 13.18 -4.02
CA PHE A 210 5.09 13.18 -5.31
C PHE A 210 3.78 12.37 -5.38
N CYS A 211 3.29 11.84 -4.26
CA CYS A 211 1.95 11.27 -4.19
C CYS A 211 0.89 12.38 -4.06
N SER A 212 -0.22 12.29 -4.80
CA SER A 212 -1.35 13.23 -4.68
C SER A 212 -2.00 13.19 -3.28
N LYS A 213 -1.83 12.09 -2.54
CA LYS A 213 -2.32 11.94 -1.16
C LYS A 213 -1.68 12.94 -0.19
N ASN A 214 -0.55 13.58 -0.54
CA ASN A 214 0.04 14.66 0.26
C ASN A 214 -0.94 15.82 0.51
N ILE A 215 -1.84 16.12 -0.44
CA ILE A 215 -2.85 17.18 -0.27
C ILE A 215 -3.76 16.83 0.91
N LEU A 216 -4.27 15.61 0.94
CA LEU A 216 -5.17 15.14 1.98
C LEU A 216 -4.43 14.95 3.31
N ALA A 217 -3.26 14.32 3.31
CA ALA A 217 -2.40 14.15 4.47
C ALA A 217 -2.11 15.49 5.17
N LYS A 218 -1.72 16.51 4.39
CA LYS A 218 -1.40 17.83 4.92
C LYS A 218 -2.64 18.54 5.47
N HIS A 219 -3.78 18.43 4.78
CA HIS A 219 -5.03 19.00 5.23
C HIS A 219 -5.49 18.39 6.56
N LEU A 220 -5.53 17.05 6.64
CA LEU A 220 -5.98 16.33 7.83
C LEU A 220 -5.01 16.54 9.00
N ALA A 221 -3.70 16.54 8.77
CA ALA A 221 -2.71 16.87 9.81
C ALA A 221 -2.97 18.25 10.43
N ARG A 222 -3.31 19.25 9.62
CA ARG A 222 -3.67 20.58 10.13
C ARG A 222 -4.98 20.57 10.91
N ARG A 223 -6.00 19.86 10.41
CA ARG A 223 -7.34 19.78 11.00
C ARG A 223 -7.33 19.09 12.36
N TYR A 224 -6.62 17.96 12.47
CA TYR A 224 -6.58 17.11 13.65
C TYR A 224 -5.31 17.33 14.49
N ASN A 225 -4.58 18.41 14.26
CA ASN A 225 -3.36 18.76 14.99
C ASN A 225 -2.33 17.61 15.03
N GLY A 226 -2.26 16.84 13.94
CA GLY A 226 -1.36 15.72 13.75
C GLY A 226 -0.03 16.11 13.12
N LEU A 227 0.86 15.14 12.99
CA LEU A 227 2.16 15.32 12.33
C LEU A 227 2.07 14.90 10.86
N TYR A 228 2.27 15.86 9.95
CA TYR A 228 2.46 15.56 8.53
C TYR A 228 3.91 15.12 8.26
N VAL A 229 4.07 13.97 7.61
CA VAL A 229 5.35 13.43 7.16
C VAL A 229 5.27 13.14 5.67
N ASP A 230 6.18 13.76 4.93
CA ASP A 230 6.42 13.52 3.51
C ASP A 230 7.82 12.92 3.40
N SER A 231 7.94 11.75 2.76
CA SER A 231 9.22 11.05 2.64
C SER A 231 9.43 10.51 1.23
N ASP A 232 10.64 10.74 0.70
CA ASP A 232 11.07 10.24 -0.60
C ASP A 232 11.87 8.94 -0.43
N GLY A 233 11.16 7.82 -0.45
CA GLY A 233 11.78 6.50 -0.29
C GLY A 233 12.14 6.21 1.16
N ILE A 234 13.41 6.45 1.53
CA ILE A 234 13.98 6.08 2.84
C ILE A 234 13.87 7.24 3.83
N LEU A 235 13.38 6.95 5.03
CA LEU A 235 13.30 7.93 6.10
C LEU A 235 14.68 8.44 6.53
N SER A 236 14.86 9.75 6.43
CA SER A 236 16.00 10.47 7.00
C SER A 236 16.00 10.41 8.53
N ARG A 237 17.17 10.62 9.14
CA ARG A 237 17.31 10.74 10.60
C ARG A 237 16.43 11.85 11.19
N SER A 238 16.24 12.94 10.46
CA SER A 238 15.42 14.06 10.91
C SER A 238 13.94 13.69 10.94
N GLU A 239 13.43 12.98 9.93
CA GLU A 239 12.04 12.53 9.90
C GLU A 239 11.76 11.50 11.00
N ARG A 240 12.68 10.54 11.21
CA ARG A 240 12.59 9.57 12.31
C ARG A 240 12.49 10.26 13.67
N ALA A 241 13.41 11.18 13.96
CA ALA A 241 13.40 11.92 15.22
C ALA A 241 12.13 12.76 15.42
N LYS A 242 11.58 13.35 14.35
CA LYS A 242 10.30 14.09 14.42
C LYS A 242 9.12 13.18 14.77
N ILE A 243 9.05 12.00 14.15
CA ILE A 243 8.03 10.99 14.43
C ILE A 243 8.11 10.54 15.89
N GLU A 244 9.30 10.14 16.35
CA GLU A 244 9.53 9.67 17.71
C GLU A 244 9.19 10.75 18.76
N ALA A 245 9.63 11.99 18.53
CA ALA A 245 9.32 13.10 19.42
C ALA A 245 7.81 13.37 19.50
N PHE A 246 7.11 13.39 18.36
CA PHE A 246 5.67 13.59 18.33
C PHE A 246 4.93 12.51 19.13
N LEU A 247 5.25 11.23 18.89
CA LEU A 247 4.65 10.11 19.60
C LEU A 247 4.94 10.15 21.11
N HIS A 248 6.16 10.54 21.50
CA HIS A 248 6.55 10.63 22.91
C HIS A 248 5.83 11.75 23.67
N PHE A 249 5.77 12.96 23.11
CA PHE A 249 5.22 14.12 23.81
C PHE A 249 3.69 14.15 23.80
N ARG A 250 3.04 13.65 22.75
CA ARG A 250 1.57 13.60 22.68
C ARG A 250 0.97 12.54 23.62
N ARG A 251 1.68 11.43 23.86
CA ARG A 251 1.27 10.42 24.85
C ARG A 251 1.27 10.92 26.29
N ARG A 252 2.03 11.97 26.61
CA ARG A 252 2.16 12.54 27.97
C ARG A 252 1.25 13.75 28.22
N GLY A 253 0.46 14.16 27.22
CA GLY A 253 -0.38 15.36 27.27
C GLY A 253 -1.81 15.12 27.79
N HIS A 254 -2.12 13.91 28.28
CA HIS A 254 -3.37 13.55 28.95
C HIS A 254 -3.10 13.25 30.42
#